data_AF-A0A2A3ZTD3-F1
#
_entry.id   AF-A0A2A3ZTD3-F1
#
_cell.length_a   1.000
_cell.length_b   1.000
_cell.length_c   1.000
_cell.angle_alpha   90.00
_cell.angle_beta   90.00
_cell.angle_gamma   90.00
#
_symmetry.space_group_name_H-M   'P 1'
#
loop_
_entity.id
_entity.type
_entity.pdbx_description
1 polymer ?
#
loop_
_entity_poly.entity_id
_entity_poly.type
_entity_poly.pdbx_seq_one_letter_code
_entity_poly.pdbx_strand_id
1 'polypeptide(L)'
;MDHLHLLTYSTSHKTAEARVMVYLQERCGRRTSETMSLRNDCVSFDHAGEPYLEWRQGKPPYKQGKRLPIHQETYDVIRLWQKMKRSQGVDSAWLFPSDVWATKDRHYGAGVLQSRVNRLVSEVSAKAPFTSSIEGAEGNLVHFDVEVIDAYSFRHAFAQRLADAVDDNGTSTTPPDVLQSYMGHASFSTTMGYYEVTAKRRRRTLSSLPVRKLDIHGNNFEVANERESHQRIGLKVGSCTEPQNVASAGRSCALDHACESCPFFLVDPLDREGIVARRSQLEIQKERAAVINSPQYHLSFLEARIEDCDAVVEGIDAYVRRLPEAARISLSEVLETLAEVRRRATAPRMLDLRELLKRDENE
;
A
#
# COMPACT_ATOMS: atom_id res chain seq x y z
N MET A 1 3.75 3.26 14.22
CA MET A 1 2.78 2.29 14.79
C MET A 1 3.46 1.24 15.63
N ASP A 2 4.66 0.78 15.28
CA ASP A 2 5.42 -0.20 16.07
C ASP A 2 5.68 0.27 17.52
N HIS A 3 5.73 1.60 17.71
CA HIS A 3 5.85 2.26 19.01
C HIS A 3 4.52 2.57 19.72
N LEU A 4 3.38 2.04 19.26
CA LEU A 4 2.08 2.28 19.90
C LEU A 4 2.05 1.83 21.37
N HIS A 5 2.91 0.88 21.74
CA HIS A 5 3.11 0.43 23.12
C HIS A 5 3.67 1.52 24.05
N LEU A 6 4.30 2.58 23.52
CA LEU A 6 4.76 3.73 24.31
C LEU A 6 3.61 4.60 24.80
N LEU A 7 2.44 4.53 24.15
CA LEU A 7 1.25 5.27 24.56
C LEU A 7 0.67 4.63 25.82
N THR A 8 0.80 5.33 26.95
CA THR A 8 0.31 4.92 28.27
C THR A 8 -0.48 6.05 28.93
N TYR A 9 -1.48 5.67 29.74
CA TYR A 9 -2.33 6.57 30.51
C TYR A 9 -2.45 6.06 31.95
N SER A 10 -3.14 6.84 32.80
CA SER A 10 -3.29 6.55 34.23
C SER A 10 -4.01 5.24 34.55
N THR A 11 -4.82 4.71 33.63
CA THR A 11 -5.50 3.42 33.79
C THR A 11 -5.27 2.54 32.56
N SER A 12 -5.34 1.22 32.75
CA SER A 12 -5.22 0.26 31.64
C SER A 12 -6.36 0.43 30.62
N HIS A 13 -7.58 0.74 31.08
CA HIS A 13 -8.70 1.09 30.21
C HIS A 13 -8.42 2.32 29.32
N LYS A 14 -7.97 3.45 29.88
CA LYS A 14 -7.64 4.65 29.09
C LYS A 14 -6.44 4.40 28.16
N THR A 15 -5.50 3.56 28.58
CA THR A 15 -4.38 3.13 27.74
C THR A 15 -4.86 2.30 26.55
N ALA A 16 -5.69 1.29 26.78
CA ALA A 16 -6.26 0.45 25.73
C ALA A 16 -7.11 1.29 24.77
N GLU A 17 -7.99 2.14 25.28
CA GLU A 17 -8.81 3.04 24.49
C GLU A 17 -7.95 3.91 23.55
N ALA A 18 -6.95 4.59 24.10
CA ALA A 18 -6.08 5.47 23.31
C ALA A 18 -5.31 4.70 22.23
N ARG A 19 -4.84 3.49 22.53
CA ARG A 19 -4.15 2.63 21.55
C ARG A 19 -5.09 2.19 20.43
N VAL A 20 -6.32 1.77 20.77
CA VAL A 20 -7.33 1.34 19.79
C VAL A 20 -7.77 2.52 18.91
N MET A 21 -7.94 3.71 19.47
CA MET A 21 -8.26 4.93 18.70
C MET A 21 -7.21 5.20 17.62
N VAL A 22 -5.93 5.22 17.98
CA VAL A 22 -4.83 5.47 17.02
C VAL A 22 -4.68 4.31 16.03
N TYR A 23 -4.83 3.06 16.50
CA TYR A 23 -4.80 1.87 15.65
C TYR A 23 -5.89 1.92 14.57
N LEU A 24 -7.14 2.19 14.93
CA LEU A 24 -8.22 2.29 13.94
C LEU A 24 -8.06 3.48 13.01
N GLN A 25 -7.56 4.62 13.51
CA GLN A 25 -7.27 5.78 12.66
C GLN A 25 -6.25 5.42 11.56
N GLU A 26 -5.23 4.65 11.90
CA GLU A 26 -4.20 4.19 10.97
C GLU A 26 -4.67 3.10 10.01
N ARG A 27 -5.44 2.13 10.52
CA ARG A 27 -5.84 0.93 9.76
C ARG A 27 -7.05 1.16 8.87
N CYS A 28 -7.92 2.12 9.20
CA CYS A 28 -9.15 2.35 8.44
C CYS A 28 -9.09 3.64 7.60
N GLY A 29 -8.12 4.52 7.85
CA GLY A 29 -7.91 5.76 7.09
C GLY A 29 -9.15 6.67 7.02
N ARG A 30 -10.03 6.60 8.03
CA ARG A 30 -11.21 7.46 8.11
C ARG A 30 -10.80 8.88 8.51
N ARG A 31 -11.68 9.87 8.29
CA ARG A 31 -11.46 11.20 8.89
C ARG A 31 -11.50 11.05 10.41
N THR A 32 -10.76 11.89 11.12
CA THR A 32 -10.68 11.85 12.58
C THR A 32 -12.06 11.83 13.25
N SER A 33 -13.01 12.63 12.77
CA SER A 33 -14.40 12.64 13.27
C SER A 33 -15.20 11.38 12.91
N GLU A 34 -14.93 10.76 11.77
CA GLU A 34 -15.57 9.52 11.31
C GLU A 34 -15.11 8.34 12.17
N THR A 35 -13.81 8.26 12.50
CA THR A 35 -13.26 7.27 13.44
C THR A 35 -13.89 7.40 14.82
N MET A 36 -13.98 8.62 15.34
CA MET A 36 -14.55 8.84 16.67
C MET A 36 -16.06 8.59 16.73
N SER A 37 -16.78 8.75 15.62
CA SER A 37 -18.22 8.50 15.51
C SER A 37 -18.57 7.07 15.07
N LEU A 38 -17.62 6.13 15.15
CA LEU A 38 -17.94 4.72 14.93
C LEU A 38 -18.95 4.23 15.97
N ARG A 39 -19.97 3.51 15.50
CA ARG A 39 -20.95 2.86 16.37
C ARG A 39 -20.34 1.64 17.05
N ASN A 40 -20.93 1.20 18.15
CA ASN A 40 -20.51 -0.01 18.83
C ASN A 40 -20.75 -1.27 17.98
N ASP A 41 -21.68 -1.24 17.04
CA ASP A 41 -21.98 -2.29 16.07
C ASP A 41 -21.41 -2.00 14.67
N CYS A 42 -20.27 -1.29 14.59
CA CYS A 42 -19.66 -0.83 13.34
C CYS A 42 -19.05 -1.92 12.43
N VAL A 43 -19.34 -3.21 12.65
CA VAL A 43 -18.82 -4.29 11.82
C VAL A 43 -19.96 -5.06 11.18
N SER A 44 -19.92 -5.18 9.86
CA SER A 44 -20.77 -6.06 9.06
C SER A 44 -19.93 -7.16 8.39
N PHE A 45 -20.59 -8.12 7.76
CA PHE A 45 -19.95 -9.22 7.04
C PHE A 45 -20.52 -9.32 5.63
N ASP A 46 -19.73 -9.83 4.70
CA ASP A 46 -20.25 -10.27 3.41
C ASP A 46 -20.75 -11.73 3.45
N HIS A 47 -21.01 -12.29 2.27
CA HIS A 47 -21.57 -13.63 2.11
C HIS A 47 -20.51 -14.72 2.38
N ALA A 48 -19.23 -14.37 2.28
CA ALA A 48 -18.10 -15.24 2.58
C ALA A 48 -17.69 -15.17 4.07
N GLY A 49 -18.27 -14.24 4.84
CA GLY A 49 -17.95 -14.02 6.24
C GLY A 49 -16.78 -13.07 6.46
N GLU A 50 -16.35 -12.33 5.43
CA GLU A 50 -15.25 -11.36 5.54
C GLU A 50 -15.74 -10.07 6.22
N PRO A 51 -14.98 -9.50 7.17
CA PRO A 51 -15.43 -8.35 7.95
C PRO A 51 -15.28 -7.02 7.19
N TYR A 52 -16.28 -6.17 7.37
CA TYR A 52 -16.32 -4.80 6.84
C TYR A 52 -16.60 -3.80 7.96
N LEU A 53 -15.93 -2.65 7.91
CA LEU A 53 -16.24 -1.50 8.75
C LEU A 53 -17.38 -0.68 8.16
N GLU A 54 -18.44 -0.53 8.93
CA GLU A 54 -19.56 0.37 8.69
C GLU A 54 -19.25 1.76 9.28
N TRP A 55 -19.43 2.80 8.49
CA TRP A 55 -19.09 4.16 8.88
C TRP A 55 -19.98 5.18 8.18
N ARG A 56 -20.15 6.33 8.82
CA ARG A 56 -20.94 7.45 8.31
C ARG A 56 -20.02 8.57 7.87
N GLN A 57 -20.35 9.24 6.76
CA GLN A 57 -19.58 10.39 6.29
C GLN A 57 -19.61 11.53 7.31
N GLY A 58 -18.44 12.08 7.62
CA GLY A 58 -18.28 13.19 8.56
C GLY A 58 -18.56 14.57 7.95
N LYS A 59 -18.96 14.62 6.67
CA LYS A 59 -19.35 15.84 5.95
C LYS A 59 -20.73 15.65 5.30
N PRO A 60 -21.48 16.74 5.05
CA PRO A 60 -22.70 16.69 4.25
C PRO A 60 -22.48 15.92 2.93
N PRO A 61 -23.40 15.03 2.53
CA PRO A 61 -24.77 14.86 3.03
C PRO A 61 -24.92 13.91 4.25
N TYR A 62 -23.85 13.62 5.01
CA TYR A 62 -23.88 12.76 6.21
C TYR A 62 -24.58 11.41 5.98
N LYS A 63 -24.34 10.80 4.82
CA LYS A 63 -24.86 9.49 4.46
C LYS A 63 -23.95 8.37 4.96
N GLN A 64 -24.46 7.13 4.94
CA GLN A 64 -23.60 5.97 5.13
C GLN A 64 -22.53 5.94 4.04
N GLY A 65 -21.30 5.69 4.46
CA GLY A 65 -20.19 5.45 3.55
C GLY A 65 -20.33 4.09 2.88
N LYS A 66 -19.55 3.86 1.83
CA LYS A 66 -19.38 2.48 1.34
C LYS A 66 -18.62 1.70 2.42
N ARG A 67 -19.17 0.56 2.84
CA ARG A 67 -18.51 -0.32 3.81
C ARG A 67 -17.07 -0.60 3.39
N LEU A 68 -16.14 -0.47 4.34
CA LEU A 68 -14.70 -0.58 4.07
C LEU A 68 -14.25 -2.00 4.43
N PRO A 69 -13.65 -2.78 3.52
CA PRO A 69 -13.05 -4.06 3.88
C PRO A 69 -11.99 -3.85 4.98
N ILE A 70 -12.01 -4.67 6.02
CA ILE A 70 -11.01 -4.66 7.07
C ILE A 70 -10.38 -6.04 7.22
N HIS A 71 -9.12 -6.08 7.65
CA HIS A 71 -8.48 -7.35 7.96
C HIS A 71 -9.08 -7.98 9.23
N GLN A 72 -9.05 -9.31 9.30
CA GLN A 72 -9.53 -10.09 10.45
C GLN A 72 -8.97 -9.59 11.79
N GLU A 73 -7.68 -9.28 11.84
CA GLU A 73 -7.00 -8.72 13.02
C GLU A 73 -7.56 -7.35 13.46
N THR A 74 -7.96 -6.49 12.51
CA THR A 74 -8.60 -5.21 12.85
C THR A 74 -9.98 -5.44 13.46
N TYR A 75 -10.72 -6.43 12.95
CA TYR A 75 -11.96 -6.88 13.58
C TYR A 75 -11.73 -7.44 14.98
N ASP A 76 -10.70 -8.27 15.18
CA ASP A 76 -10.38 -8.88 16.47
C ASP A 76 -10.05 -7.81 17.52
N VAL A 77 -9.32 -6.76 17.14
CA VAL A 77 -9.04 -5.59 18.00
C VAL A 77 -10.32 -4.85 18.38
N ILE A 78 -11.24 -4.63 17.43
CA ILE A 78 -12.55 -4.01 17.71
C ILE A 78 -13.35 -4.87 18.69
N ARG A 79 -13.40 -6.19 18.49
CA ARG A 79 -14.10 -7.13 19.39
C ARG A 79 -13.49 -7.16 20.78
N LEU A 80 -12.17 -7.17 20.88
CA LEU A 80 -11.47 -7.14 22.15
C LEU A 80 -11.78 -5.84 22.91
N TRP A 81 -11.72 -4.70 22.23
CA TRP A 81 -12.10 -3.40 22.80
C TRP A 81 -13.56 -3.38 23.28
N GLN A 82 -14.51 -3.86 22.47
CA GLN A 82 -15.93 -3.96 22.87
C GLN A 82 -16.12 -4.83 24.11
N LYS A 83 -15.32 -5.89 24.27
CA LYS A 83 -15.35 -6.74 25.47
C LYS A 83 -14.81 -6.00 26.69
N MET A 84 -13.66 -5.30 26.57
CA MET A 84 -13.08 -4.48 27.64
C MET A 84 -14.03 -3.37 28.09
N LYS A 85 -14.66 -2.68 27.14
CA LYS A 85 -15.64 -1.63 27.42
C LYS A 85 -16.81 -2.17 28.25
N ARG A 86 -17.34 -3.35 27.88
CA ARG A 86 -18.44 -4.00 28.61
C ARG A 86 -18.03 -4.50 29.98
N SER A 87 -16.82 -5.04 30.17
CA SER A 87 -16.36 -5.49 31.49
C SER A 87 -16.18 -4.35 32.48
N GLN A 88 -15.92 -3.14 31.98
CA GLN A 88 -15.87 -1.90 32.77
C GLN A 88 -17.24 -1.23 32.97
N GLY A 89 -18.34 -1.91 32.62
CA GLY A 89 -19.71 -1.41 32.80
C GLY A 89 -20.10 -0.25 31.87
N VAL A 90 -19.33 0.00 30.81
CA VAL A 90 -19.60 1.08 29.85
C VAL A 90 -20.55 0.59 28.75
N ASP A 91 -21.85 0.84 28.94
CA ASP A 91 -22.85 0.61 27.91
C ASP A 91 -23.08 1.88 27.06
N SER A 92 -22.80 1.78 25.75
CA SER A 92 -22.95 2.90 24.83
C SER A 92 -23.06 2.43 23.38
N ALA A 93 -23.90 3.14 22.63
CA ALA A 93 -24.06 2.97 21.18
C ALA A 93 -22.81 3.39 20.37
N TRP A 94 -21.82 4.04 21.00
CA TRP A 94 -20.59 4.47 20.35
C TRP A 94 -19.43 3.55 20.71
N LEU A 95 -18.52 3.34 19.75
CA LEU A 95 -17.28 2.58 20.00
C LEU A 95 -16.36 3.32 20.97
N PHE A 96 -16.36 4.67 20.91
CA PHE A 96 -15.58 5.55 21.77
C PHE A 96 -16.50 6.59 22.46
N PRO A 97 -17.20 6.19 23.54
CA PRO A 97 -18.10 7.08 24.27
C PRO A 97 -17.33 8.15 25.04
N SER A 98 -17.95 9.32 25.23
CA SER A 98 -17.38 10.36 26.10
C SER A 98 -17.36 9.93 27.56
N ASP A 99 -16.25 10.20 28.27
CA ASP A 99 -16.13 10.02 29.72
C ASP A 99 -16.71 11.19 30.54
N VAL A 100 -17.22 12.23 29.88
CA VAL A 100 -17.83 13.40 30.53
C VAL A 100 -19.32 13.15 30.75
N TRP A 101 -19.77 13.26 32.00
CA TRP A 101 -21.16 12.99 32.40
C TRP A 101 -22.20 13.73 31.54
N ALA A 102 -21.95 15.02 31.23
CA ALA A 102 -22.84 15.85 30.44
C ALA A 102 -22.98 15.42 28.96
N THR A 103 -22.09 14.55 28.48
CA THR A 103 -22.05 14.08 27.08
C THR A 103 -21.91 12.55 26.98
N LYS A 104 -22.29 11.81 28.03
CA LYS A 104 -22.13 10.34 28.11
C LYS A 104 -22.81 9.56 26.97
N ASP A 105 -23.87 10.13 26.41
CA ASP A 105 -24.66 9.64 25.29
C ASP A 105 -24.08 10.03 23.91
N ARG A 106 -22.94 10.74 23.91
CA ARG A 106 -22.19 11.15 22.71
C ARG A 106 -20.86 10.41 22.63
N HIS A 107 -20.28 10.40 21.43
CA HIS A 107 -18.89 10.00 21.23
C HIS A 107 -17.94 11.17 21.53
N TYR A 108 -16.66 10.88 21.72
CA TYR A 108 -15.64 11.92 21.81
C TYR A 108 -15.55 12.76 20.53
N GLY A 109 -15.21 14.05 20.68
CA GLY A 109 -14.84 14.89 19.56
C GLY A 109 -13.50 14.49 18.94
N ALA A 110 -13.26 14.90 17.68
CA ALA A 110 -12.01 14.61 16.95
C ALA A 110 -10.74 15.07 17.69
N GLY A 111 -10.83 16.12 18.51
CA GLY A 111 -9.71 16.63 19.31
C GLY A 111 -9.15 15.62 20.31
N VAL A 112 -9.95 14.65 20.79
CA VAL A 112 -9.45 13.61 21.70
C VAL A 112 -8.48 12.69 20.99
N LEU A 113 -8.81 12.20 19.79
CA LEU A 113 -7.90 11.40 18.97
C LEU A 113 -6.65 12.20 18.60
N GLN A 114 -6.79 13.48 18.25
CA GLN A 114 -5.63 14.35 18.03
C GLN A 114 -4.72 14.41 19.28
N SER A 115 -5.29 14.53 20.48
CA SER A 115 -4.49 14.52 21.72
C SER A 115 -3.76 13.19 21.95
N ARG A 116 -4.36 12.06 21.57
CA ARG A 116 -3.72 10.73 21.65
C ARG A 116 -2.55 10.62 20.68
N VAL A 117 -2.72 11.14 19.46
CA VAL A 117 -1.66 11.21 18.45
C VAL A 117 -0.52 12.11 18.90
N ASN A 118 -0.81 13.33 19.38
CA ASN A 118 0.22 14.25 19.88
C ASN A 118 1.03 13.62 21.02
N ARG A 119 0.34 12.90 21.94
CA ARG A 119 1.03 12.18 23.01
C ARG A 119 1.92 11.07 22.45
N LEU A 120 1.42 10.25 21.53
CA LEU A 120 2.22 9.21 20.89
C LEU A 120 3.45 9.80 20.20
N VAL A 121 3.28 10.89 19.45
CA VAL A 121 4.36 11.60 18.77
C VAL A 121 5.41 12.08 19.77
N SER A 122 5.00 12.74 20.86
CA SER A 122 5.92 13.17 21.92
C SER A 122 6.69 12.01 22.56
N GLU A 123 6.01 10.90 22.86
CA GLU A 123 6.64 9.70 23.43
C GLU A 123 7.64 9.06 22.45
N VAL A 124 7.32 9.03 21.15
CA VAL A 124 8.21 8.54 20.10
C VAL A 124 9.41 9.47 19.95
N SER A 125 9.22 10.79 19.85
CA SER A 125 10.32 11.75 19.77
C SER A 125 11.28 11.64 20.96
N ALA A 126 10.75 11.38 22.16
CA ALA A 126 11.56 11.24 23.38
C ALA A 126 12.28 9.89 23.50
N LYS A 127 11.61 8.77 23.16
CA LYS A 127 12.08 7.41 23.49
C LYS A 127 12.57 6.60 22.29
N ALA A 128 12.18 6.99 21.08
CA ALA A 128 12.53 6.34 19.82
C ALA A 128 12.63 7.40 18.70
N PRO A 129 13.53 8.40 18.83
CA PRO A 129 13.63 9.50 17.90
C PRO A 129 13.95 9.00 16.49
N PHE A 130 13.25 9.56 15.50
CA PHE A 130 13.52 9.28 14.10
C PHE A 130 14.69 10.14 13.63
N THR A 131 15.84 9.51 13.36
CA THR A 131 17.10 10.21 13.06
C THR A 131 17.47 10.21 11.57
N SER A 132 16.75 9.45 10.75
CA SER A 132 17.03 9.33 9.33
C SER A 132 16.49 10.51 8.53
N SER A 133 17.22 10.93 7.49
CA SER A 133 16.68 11.82 6.47
C SER A 133 15.65 11.08 5.61
N ILE A 134 14.58 11.75 5.22
CA ILE A 134 13.59 11.21 4.28
C ILE A 134 13.65 11.95 2.96
N GLU A 135 13.15 11.33 1.91
CA GLU A 135 12.92 12.00 0.65
C GLU A 135 11.64 12.87 0.72
N GLY A 136 11.79 14.19 0.55
CA GLY A 136 10.69 15.15 0.48
C GLY A 136 9.87 15.04 -0.82
N ALA A 137 8.80 15.82 -0.95
CA ALA A 137 7.91 15.80 -2.13
C ALA A 137 8.62 16.19 -3.45
N GLU A 138 9.74 16.88 -3.35
CA GLU A 138 10.60 17.30 -4.46
C GLU A 138 11.84 16.41 -4.60
N GLY A 139 11.92 15.33 -3.84
CA GLY A 139 12.98 14.32 -3.87
C GLY A 139 14.31 14.71 -3.21
N ASN A 140 14.35 15.86 -2.55
CA ASN A 140 15.46 16.27 -1.70
C ASN A 140 15.43 15.52 -0.36
N LEU A 141 16.60 15.16 0.16
CA LEU A 141 16.71 14.63 1.51
C LEU A 141 16.41 15.75 2.51
N VAL A 142 15.38 15.55 3.31
CA VAL A 142 14.95 16.47 4.37
C VAL A 142 14.98 15.77 5.71
N HIS A 143 15.33 16.53 6.75
CA HIS A 143 15.09 16.08 8.11
C HIS A 143 13.57 16.08 8.34
N PHE A 144 13.03 14.93 8.74
CA PHE A 144 11.62 14.81 9.03
C PHE A 144 11.35 15.11 10.50
N ASP A 145 10.72 16.25 10.75
CA ASP A 145 10.20 16.55 12.07
C ASP A 145 8.93 15.73 12.33
N VAL A 146 9.02 14.76 13.24
CA VAL A 146 7.90 13.88 13.62
C VAL A 146 6.77 14.67 14.30
N GLU A 147 7.05 15.85 14.87
CA GLU A 147 6.06 16.67 15.56
C GLU A 147 4.99 17.25 14.63
N VAL A 148 5.24 17.27 13.32
CA VAL A 148 4.23 17.70 12.32
C VAL A 148 3.14 16.65 12.08
N ILE A 149 3.31 15.42 12.58
CA ILE A 149 2.32 14.35 12.38
C ILE A 149 1.07 14.65 13.21
N ASP A 150 -0.07 14.72 12.51
CA ASP A 150 -1.38 14.84 13.12
C ASP A 150 -2.27 13.60 12.90
N ALA A 151 -3.48 13.59 13.48
CA ALA A 151 -4.39 12.47 13.30
C ALA A 151 -4.85 12.29 11.85
N TYR A 152 -4.86 13.37 11.05
CA TYR A 152 -5.25 13.33 9.65
C TYR A 152 -4.15 12.77 8.75
N SER A 153 -2.89 12.86 9.17
CA SER A 153 -1.72 12.31 8.50
C SER A 153 -1.80 10.79 8.35
N PHE A 154 -2.40 10.10 9.32
CA PHE A 154 -2.69 8.66 9.24
C PHE A 154 -3.64 8.30 8.09
N ARG A 155 -4.58 9.17 7.75
CA ARG A 155 -5.46 8.99 6.60
C ARG A 155 -4.70 9.11 5.29
N HIS A 156 -3.78 10.07 5.19
CA HIS A 156 -2.89 10.18 4.03
C HIS A 156 -1.98 8.95 3.91
N ALA A 157 -1.39 8.51 5.02
CA ALA A 157 -0.55 7.31 5.05
C ALA A 157 -1.31 6.04 4.65
N PHE A 158 -2.58 5.89 5.09
CA PHE A 158 -3.45 4.80 4.66
C PHE A 158 -3.70 4.83 3.14
N ALA A 159 -4.05 5.99 2.59
CA ALA A 159 -4.28 6.13 1.15
C ALA A 159 -3.02 5.86 0.32
N GLN A 160 -1.88 6.41 0.75
CA GLN A 160 -0.61 6.22 0.07
C GLN A 160 -0.20 4.74 0.07
N ARG A 161 -0.32 4.04 1.21
CA ARG A 161 -0.05 2.59 1.28
C ARG A 161 -0.89 1.78 0.30
N LEU A 162 -2.18 2.07 0.19
CA LEU A 162 -3.06 1.36 -0.75
C LEU A 162 -2.76 1.73 -2.21
N ALA A 163 -2.41 2.99 -2.50
CA ALA A 163 -2.00 3.41 -3.84
C ALA A 163 -0.69 2.73 -4.27
N ASP A 164 0.22 2.50 -3.32
CA ASP A 164 1.52 1.86 -3.55
C ASP A 164 1.43 0.33 -3.53
N ALA A 165 0.32 -0.23 -3.05
CA ALA A 165 0.11 -1.66 -2.96
C ALA A 165 -0.05 -2.25 -4.36
N VAL A 166 0.79 -3.24 -4.65
CA VAL A 166 0.74 -4.04 -5.87
C VAL A 166 0.74 -5.53 -5.52
N ASP A 167 0.18 -6.35 -6.39
CA ASP A 167 0.26 -7.80 -6.29
C ASP A 167 1.67 -8.28 -6.62
N ASP A 168 1.90 -9.60 -6.53
CA ASP A 168 3.19 -10.21 -6.86
C ASP A 168 3.64 -9.89 -8.29
N ASN A 169 2.70 -9.52 -9.16
CA ASN A 169 2.93 -9.22 -10.56
C ASN A 169 3.13 -7.72 -10.82
N GLY A 170 3.24 -6.89 -9.78
CA GLY A 170 3.39 -5.45 -9.88
C GLY A 170 2.13 -4.69 -10.30
N THR A 171 0.97 -5.35 -10.35
CA THR A 171 -0.32 -4.72 -10.67
C THR A 171 -0.93 -4.11 -9.42
N SER A 172 -1.43 -2.87 -9.49
CA SER A 172 -2.07 -2.22 -8.35
C SER A 172 -3.22 -3.06 -7.77
N THR A 173 -3.14 -3.37 -6.48
CA THR A 173 -4.20 -4.13 -5.77
C THR A 173 -5.39 -3.26 -5.43
N THR A 174 -5.18 -1.95 -5.38
CA THR A 174 -6.24 -0.95 -5.16
C THR A 174 -6.21 0.05 -6.30
N PRO A 175 -6.97 -0.17 -7.39
CA PRO A 175 -7.10 0.80 -8.46
C PRO A 175 -7.65 2.17 -7.99
N PRO A 176 -7.40 3.28 -8.71
CA PRO A 176 -7.77 4.62 -8.28
C PRO A 176 -9.26 4.83 -7.96
N ASP A 177 -10.16 4.19 -8.71
CA ASP A 177 -11.61 4.24 -8.49
C ASP A 177 -12.01 3.48 -7.20
N VAL A 178 -11.35 2.34 -6.93
CA VAL A 178 -11.53 1.59 -5.68
C VAL A 178 -11.04 2.40 -4.48
N LEU A 179 -9.84 2.98 -4.57
CA LEU A 179 -9.30 3.83 -3.50
C LEU A 179 -10.18 5.07 -3.29
N GLN A 180 -10.65 5.72 -4.35
CA GLN A 180 -11.57 6.85 -4.26
C GLN A 180 -12.83 6.48 -3.49
N SER A 181 -13.38 5.30 -3.79
CA SER A 181 -14.56 4.74 -3.14
C SER A 181 -14.30 4.48 -1.65
N TYR A 182 -13.18 3.84 -1.31
CA TYR A 182 -12.78 3.61 0.08
C TYR A 182 -12.58 4.91 0.83
N MET A 183 -11.92 5.90 0.24
CA MET A 183 -11.66 7.17 0.91
C MET A 183 -12.90 8.08 0.97
N GLY A 184 -13.92 7.85 0.14
CA GLY A 184 -15.07 8.75 0.03
C GLY A 184 -14.65 10.13 -0.49
N HIS A 185 -13.79 10.16 -1.51
CA HIS A 185 -13.39 11.40 -2.18
C HIS A 185 -14.41 11.77 -3.27
N ALA A 186 -14.84 13.03 -3.28
CA ALA A 186 -15.72 13.54 -4.32
C ALA A 186 -14.99 13.70 -5.67
N SER A 187 -13.74 14.16 -5.63
CA SER A 187 -12.91 14.32 -6.83
C SER A 187 -11.99 13.13 -7.04
N PHE A 188 -11.94 12.64 -8.28
CA PHE A 188 -10.97 11.65 -8.71
C PHE A 188 -9.53 12.18 -8.64
N SER A 189 -9.32 13.49 -8.93
CA SER A 189 -7.99 14.12 -8.88
C SER A 189 -7.37 14.08 -7.49
N THR A 190 -8.17 14.20 -6.43
CA THR A 190 -7.69 14.07 -5.03
C THR A 190 -7.12 12.68 -4.76
N THR A 191 -7.71 11.65 -5.35
CA THR A 191 -7.20 10.28 -5.23
C THR A 191 -5.98 10.06 -6.12
N MET A 192 -5.98 10.63 -7.33
CA MET A 192 -4.87 10.48 -8.28
C MET A 192 -3.55 11.02 -7.72
N GLY A 193 -3.60 12.07 -6.89
CA GLY A 193 -2.41 12.61 -6.24
C GLY A 193 -1.57 11.57 -5.51
N TYR A 194 -2.18 10.54 -4.89
CA TYR A 194 -1.43 9.47 -4.22
C TYR A 194 -0.65 8.58 -5.21
N TYR A 195 -1.21 8.31 -6.40
CA TYR A 195 -0.54 7.53 -7.45
C TYR A 195 0.54 8.35 -8.15
N GLU A 196 0.34 9.66 -8.28
CA GLU A 196 1.33 10.57 -8.86
C GLU A 196 2.61 10.65 -8.02
N VAL A 197 2.52 10.59 -6.68
CA VAL A 197 3.70 10.58 -5.80
C VAL A 197 4.62 9.41 -6.16
N THR A 198 4.07 8.20 -6.26
CA THR A 198 4.86 7.00 -6.54
C THR A 198 5.36 6.96 -7.97
N ALA A 199 4.55 7.41 -8.93
CA ALA A 199 5.00 7.58 -10.31
C ALA A 199 6.17 8.59 -10.42
N LYS A 200 6.10 9.72 -9.69
CA LYS A 200 7.16 10.74 -9.66
C LYS A 200 8.45 10.20 -9.05
N ARG A 201 8.37 9.45 -7.94
CA ARG A 201 9.52 8.77 -7.31
C ARG A 201 10.20 7.82 -8.28
N ARG A 202 9.44 6.89 -8.90
CA ARG A 202 9.98 5.97 -9.91
C ARG A 202 10.63 6.70 -11.08
N ARG A 203 9.98 7.74 -11.60
CA ARG A 203 10.50 8.53 -12.74
C ARG A 203 11.80 9.26 -12.39
N ARG A 204 11.93 9.80 -11.18
CA ARG A 204 13.16 10.43 -10.71
C ARG A 204 14.32 9.44 -10.67
N THR A 205 14.12 8.26 -10.10
CA THR A 205 15.15 7.21 -10.08
C THR A 205 15.56 6.77 -11.48
N LEU A 206 14.59 6.60 -12.38
CA LEU A 206 14.91 6.30 -13.78
C LEU A 206 15.63 7.45 -14.49
N SER A 207 15.40 8.70 -14.08
CA SER A 207 16.06 9.86 -14.68
C SER A 207 17.55 9.98 -14.30
N SER A 208 17.97 9.41 -13.16
CA SER A 208 19.38 9.35 -12.78
C SER A 208 20.14 8.21 -13.45
N LEU A 209 19.45 7.27 -14.09
CA LEU A 209 20.11 6.20 -14.84
C LEU A 209 20.53 6.72 -16.23
N PRO A 210 21.75 6.38 -16.68
CA PRO A 210 22.25 6.81 -17.99
C PRO A 210 21.43 6.21 -19.15
N VAL A 211 20.80 5.05 -18.92
CA VAL A 211 19.93 4.39 -19.88
C VAL A 211 18.65 3.96 -19.18
N ARG A 212 17.51 4.25 -19.81
CA ARG A 212 16.18 4.01 -19.22
C ARG A 212 15.62 2.65 -19.61
N LYS A 213 15.90 2.19 -20.83
CA LYS A 213 15.24 1.03 -21.44
C LYS A 213 16.25 0.03 -21.98
N LEU A 214 16.00 -1.24 -21.70
CA LEU A 214 16.74 -2.38 -22.22
C LEU A 214 15.87 -3.18 -23.19
N ASP A 215 16.46 -3.71 -24.25
CA ASP A 215 15.81 -4.73 -25.08
C ASP A 215 15.81 -6.11 -24.39
N ILE A 216 15.22 -7.12 -25.05
CA ILE A 216 15.16 -8.50 -24.54
C ILE A 216 16.54 -9.16 -24.33
N HIS A 217 17.61 -8.56 -24.85
CA HIS A 217 18.98 -9.04 -24.72
C HIS A 217 19.78 -8.25 -23.67
N GLY A 218 19.14 -7.29 -22.98
CA GLY A 218 19.81 -6.42 -22.01
C GLY A 218 20.67 -5.32 -22.65
N ASN A 219 20.52 -5.08 -23.96
CA ASN A 219 21.21 -3.97 -24.62
C ASN A 219 20.46 -2.66 -24.39
N ASN A 220 21.22 -1.58 -24.37
CA ASN A 220 20.68 -0.24 -24.23
C ASN A 220 19.85 0.13 -25.46
N PHE A 221 18.61 0.56 -25.23
CA PHE A 221 17.78 1.13 -26.26
C PHE A 221 17.75 2.66 -26.11
N GLU A 222 18.39 3.37 -27.04
CA GLU A 222 18.34 4.83 -27.07
C GLU A 222 16.98 5.29 -27.61
N VAL A 223 16.29 6.13 -26.82
CA VAL A 223 15.01 6.69 -27.21
C VAL A 223 15.17 8.19 -27.42
N ALA A 224 14.78 8.68 -28.59
CA ALA A 224 14.63 10.11 -28.81
C ALA A 224 13.49 10.65 -27.92
N ASN A 225 13.85 11.42 -26.89
CA ASN A 225 12.92 11.92 -25.86
C ASN A 225 11.71 12.70 -26.42
N GLU A 226 11.82 13.31 -27.60
CA GLU A 226 10.82 14.25 -28.15
C GLU A 226 9.47 13.61 -28.52
N ARG A 227 9.43 12.30 -28.84
CA ARG A 227 8.20 11.58 -29.22
C ARG A 227 7.99 10.29 -28.42
N GLU A 228 8.72 10.15 -27.33
CA GLU A 228 8.76 8.92 -26.54
C GLU A 228 7.38 8.43 -26.08
N SER A 229 6.48 9.33 -25.67
CA SER A 229 5.11 8.98 -25.25
C SER A 229 4.17 8.61 -26.39
N HIS A 230 4.47 9.00 -27.64
CA HIS A 230 3.62 8.77 -28.81
C HIS A 230 4.00 7.51 -29.60
N GLN A 231 5.17 6.94 -29.34
CA GLN A 231 5.73 5.81 -30.08
C GLN A 231 5.77 4.52 -29.25
N ARG A 232 5.00 4.46 -28.16
CA ARG A 232 4.93 3.28 -27.30
C ARG A 232 3.59 3.15 -26.60
N ILE A 233 3.32 1.93 -26.17
CA ILE A 233 2.24 1.62 -25.25
C ILE A 233 2.82 0.99 -23.98
N GLY A 234 2.24 1.32 -22.83
CA GLY A 234 2.57 0.68 -21.57
C GLY A 234 2.03 -0.75 -21.53
N LEU A 235 2.87 -1.68 -21.09
CA LEU A 235 2.49 -3.05 -20.80
C LEU A 235 2.33 -3.22 -19.29
N LYS A 236 1.97 -4.43 -18.84
CA LYS A 236 1.98 -4.75 -17.39
C LYS A 236 3.37 -4.58 -16.78
N VAL A 237 4.37 -5.02 -17.53
CA VAL A 237 5.80 -4.90 -17.21
C VAL A 237 6.45 -4.36 -18.47
N GLY A 238 7.21 -3.27 -18.40
CA GLY A 238 7.83 -2.63 -19.56
C GLY A 238 6.87 -1.95 -20.55
N SER A 239 7.32 -1.84 -21.80
CA SER A 239 6.62 -1.12 -22.87
C SER A 239 6.82 -1.77 -24.24
N CYS A 240 5.85 -1.58 -25.14
CA CYS A 240 5.91 -2.05 -26.52
C CYS A 240 6.12 -0.88 -27.48
N THR A 241 7.06 -1.03 -28.41
CA THR A 241 7.37 -0.03 -29.47
C THR A 241 6.98 -0.49 -30.87
N GLU A 242 6.30 -1.63 -31.01
CA GLU A 242 5.88 -2.14 -32.32
C GLU A 242 4.89 -1.17 -33.00
N PRO A 243 5.22 -0.59 -34.16
CA PRO A 243 4.46 0.52 -34.74
C PRO A 243 2.97 0.24 -34.95
N GLN A 244 2.60 -0.96 -35.42
CA GLN A 244 1.20 -1.30 -35.72
C GLN A 244 0.39 -1.45 -34.43
N ASN A 245 0.93 -2.10 -33.42
CA ASN A 245 0.34 -2.27 -32.11
C ASN A 245 0.26 -0.96 -31.33
N VAL A 246 1.23 -0.06 -31.51
CA VAL A 246 1.15 1.31 -30.98
C VAL A 246 0.03 2.08 -31.67
N ALA A 247 -0.05 2.03 -33.01
CA ALA A 247 -1.11 2.69 -33.77
C ALA A 247 -2.52 2.17 -33.42
N SER A 248 -2.63 0.91 -33.02
CA SER A 248 -3.88 0.29 -32.58
C SER A 248 -4.15 0.39 -31.07
N ALA A 249 -3.32 1.12 -30.33
CA ALA A 249 -3.39 1.25 -28.88
C ALA A 249 -3.42 -0.10 -28.13
N GLY A 250 -2.59 -1.06 -28.57
CA GLY A 250 -2.43 -2.37 -27.94
C GLY A 250 -3.38 -3.45 -28.44
N ARG A 251 -4.20 -3.17 -29.46
CA ARG A 251 -5.24 -4.09 -29.96
C ARG A 251 -4.79 -5.01 -31.09
N SER A 252 -3.57 -4.86 -31.59
CA SER A 252 -3.07 -5.61 -32.75
C SER A 252 -1.73 -6.30 -32.48
N CYS A 253 -1.51 -6.77 -31.25
CA CYS A 253 -0.31 -7.52 -30.91
C CYS A 253 -0.30 -8.87 -31.65
N ALA A 254 0.75 -9.14 -32.42
CA ALA A 254 0.90 -10.39 -33.18
C ALA A 254 1.36 -11.59 -32.33
N LEU A 255 1.87 -11.33 -31.11
CA LEU A 255 2.47 -12.33 -30.23
C LEU A 255 1.60 -12.64 -29.00
N ASP A 256 0.34 -12.21 -28.99
CA ASP A 256 -0.60 -12.44 -27.89
C ASP A 256 -0.01 -12.17 -26.49
N HIS A 257 0.72 -11.06 -26.39
CA HIS A 257 1.38 -10.60 -25.16
C HIS A 257 2.50 -11.51 -24.61
N ALA A 258 3.13 -12.34 -25.44
CA ALA A 258 4.46 -12.91 -25.18
C ALA A 258 5.55 -11.85 -25.38
N CYS A 259 5.57 -10.88 -24.48
CA CYS A 259 6.42 -9.68 -24.60
C CYS A 259 7.89 -10.01 -24.34
N GLU A 260 8.17 -10.93 -23.42
CA GLU A 260 9.51 -11.43 -23.10
C GLU A 260 10.26 -11.99 -24.33
N SER A 261 9.53 -12.51 -25.32
CA SER A 261 10.06 -13.07 -26.56
C SER A 261 10.05 -12.07 -27.73
N CYS A 262 9.61 -10.83 -27.51
CA CYS A 262 9.33 -9.86 -28.57
C CYS A 262 10.49 -8.86 -28.76
N PRO A 263 11.02 -8.65 -29.96
CA PRO A 263 12.10 -7.68 -30.19
C PRO A 263 11.68 -6.22 -29.98
N PHE A 264 10.38 -5.94 -29.99
CA PHE A 264 9.83 -4.60 -29.70
C PHE A 264 9.53 -4.37 -28.22
N PHE A 265 9.83 -5.35 -27.36
CA PHE A 265 9.67 -5.22 -25.94
C PHE A 265 10.86 -4.48 -25.34
N LEU A 266 10.55 -3.46 -24.54
CA LEU A 266 11.52 -2.70 -23.78
C LEU A 266 11.19 -2.75 -22.29
N VAL A 267 12.19 -3.03 -21.47
CA VAL A 267 12.06 -3.18 -20.02
C VAL A 267 12.89 -2.13 -19.27
N ASP A 268 12.38 -1.65 -18.14
CA ASP A 268 13.14 -0.80 -17.21
C ASP A 268 13.85 -1.67 -16.16
N PRO A 269 15.01 -1.28 -15.61
CA PRO A 269 15.65 -2.00 -14.51
C PRO A 269 14.75 -2.14 -13.25
N LEU A 270 13.82 -1.19 -13.04
CA LEU A 270 12.84 -1.25 -11.93
C LEU A 270 11.77 -2.33 -12.09
N ASP A 271 11.67 -2.93 -13.28
CA ASP A 271 10.66 -3.92 -13.64
C ASP A 271 11.18 -5.37 -13.52
N ARG A 272 12.44 -5.55 -13.08
CA ARG A 272 13.09 -6.86 -12.87
C ARG A 272 12.19 -7.85 -12.12
N GLU A 273 11.67 -7.44 -10.96
CA GLU A 273 10.81 -8.30 -10.14
C GLU A 273 9.49 -8.63 -10.83
N GLY A 274 9.00 -7.75 -11.71
CA GLY A 274 7.84 -8.04 -12.55
C GLY A 274 8.11 -9.15 -13.56
N ILE A 275 9.32 -9.22 -14.11
CA ILE A 275 9.75 -10.31 -15.00
C ILE A 275 9.93 -11.61 -14.21
N VAL A 276 10.50 -11.57 -13.01
CA VAL A 276 10.63 -12.75 -12.12
C VAL A 276 9.25 -13.31 -11.73
N ALA A 277 8.29 -12.44 -11.43
CA ALA A 277 6.91 -12.85 -11.17
C ALA A 277 6.28 -13.47 -12.42
N ARG A 278 6.51 -12.88 -13.61
CA ARG A 278 6.04 -13.43 -14.89
C ARG A 278 6.60 -14.83 -15.16
N ARG A 279 7.89 -15.04 -14.92
CA ARG A 279 8.56 -16.35 -14.99
C ARG A 279 7.85 -17.37 -14.09
N SER A 280 7.62 -17.01 -12.83
CA SER A 280 6.95 -17.88 -11.85
C SER A 280 5.51 -18.24 -12.28
N GLN A 281 4.78 -17.30 -12.86
CA GLN A 281 3.46 -17.57 -13.43
C GLN A 281 3.51 -18.58 -14.58
N LEU A 282 4.50 -18.46 -15.46
CA LEU A 282 4.69 -19.36 -16.60
C LEU A 282 5.07 -20.77 -16.12
N GLU A 283 5.87 -20.91 -15.07
CA GLU A 283 6.17 -22.19 -14.43
C GLU A 283 4.89 -22.88 -13.92
N ILE A 284 4.07 -22.16 -13.17
CA ILE A 284 2.75 -22.65 -12.70
C ILE A 284 1.86 -23.03 -13.89
N GLN A 285 1.84 -22.20 -14.95
CA GLN A 285 1.05 -22.47 -16.14
C GLN A 285 1.53 -23.73 -16.87
N LYS A 286 2.84 -23.93 -16.98
CA LYS A 286 3.46 -25.13 -17.58
C LYS A 286 3.12 -26.38 -16.78
N GLU A 287 3.25 -26.35 -15.45
CA GLU A 287 2.88 -27.46 -14.58
C GLU A 287 1.42 -27.86 -14.77
N ARG A 288 0.51 -26.87 -14.76
CA ARG A 288 -0.92 -27.12 -14.99
C ARG A 288 -1.20 -27.68 -16.38
N ALA A 289 -0.52 -27.17 -17.41
CA ALA A 289 -0.64 -27.67 -18.77
C ALA A 289 -0.16 -29.12 -18.90
N ALA A 290 0.91 -29.50 -18.19
CA ALA A 290 1.40 -30.87 -18.15
C ALA A 290 0.40 -31.81 -17.47
N VAL A 291 -0.22 -31.40 -16.36
CA VAL A 291 -1.22 -32.20 -15.63
C VAL A 291 -2.44 -32.53 -16.49
N ILE A 292 -2.92 -31.59 -17.32
CA ILE A 292 -4.05 -31.82 -18.23
C ILE A 292 -3.63 -32.48 -19.55
N ASN A 293 -2.38 -32.93 -19.65
CA ASN A 293 -1.81 -33.62 -20.81
C ASN A 293 -1.91 -32.80 -22.10
N SER A 294 -1.62 -31.49 -22.00
CA SER A 294 -1.55 -30.60 -23.16
C SER A 294 -0.50 -31.09 -24.17
N PRO A 295 -0.67 -30.80 -25.47
CA PRO A 295 0.28 -31.20 -26.50
C PRO A 295 1.71 -30.71 -26.21
N GLN A 296 2.72 -31.51 -26.59
CA GLN A 296 4.14 -31.21 -26.33
C GLN A 296 4.58 -29.84 -26.87
N TYR A 297 4.11 -29.44 -28.05
CA TYR A 297 4.47 -28.14 -28.62
C TYR A 297 4.04 -26.96 -27.73
N HIS A 298 2.95 -27.11 -26.96
CA HIS A 298 2.49 -26.08 -26.04
C HIS A 298 3.36 -26.02 -24.79
N LEU A 299 3.80 -27.17 -24.28
CA LEU A 299 4.74 -27.24 -23.16
C LEU A 299 6.09 -26.62 -23.54
N SER A 300 6.61 -26.96 -24.71
CA SER A 300 7.87 -26.39 -25.23
C SER A 300 7.76 -24.89 -25.50
N PHE A 301 6.59 -24.39 -25.91
CA PHE A 301 6.35 -22.94 -26.01
C PHE A 301 6.41 -22.24 -24.65
N LEU A 302 5.82 -22.81 -23.60
CA LEU A 302 5.90 -22.24 -22.25
C LEU A 302 7.33 -22.32 -21.68
N GLU A 303 8.07 -23.39 -21.96
CA GLU A 303 9.49 -23.53 -21.62
C GLU A 303 10.32 -22.42 -22.25
N ALA A 304 10.20 -22.20 -23.56
CA ALA A 304 10.92 -21.14 -24.24
C ALA A 304 10.63 -19.76 -23.63
N ARG A 305 9.38 -19.48 -23.26
CA ARG A 305 9.03 -18.21 -22.60
C ARG A 305 9.61 -18.05 -21.20
N ILE A 306 9.77 -19.14 -20.46
CA ILE A 306 10.45 -19.14 -19.16
C ILE A 306 11.93 -18.80 -19.37
N GLU A 307 12.58 -19.43 -20.35
CA GLU A 307 13.97 -19.15 -20.74
C GLU A 307 14.15 -17.70 -21.21
N ASP A 308 13.20 -17.16 -21.98
CA ASP A 308 13.20 -15.75 -22.39
C ASP A 308 13.09 -14.80 -21.19
N CYS A 309 12.27 -15.13 -20.18
CA CYS A 309 12.22 -14.35 -18.93
C CYS A 309 13.57 -14.39 -18.20
N ASP A 310 14.22 -15.56 -18.15
CA ASP A 310 15.55 -15.72 -17.54
C ASP A 310 16.59 -14.85 -18.27
N ALA A 311 16.59 -14.87 -19.61
CA ALA A 311 17.48 -14.02 -20.42
C ALA A 311 17.27 -12.52 -20.16
N VAL A 312 16.01 -12.07 -20.04
CA VAL A 312 15.70 -10.68 -19.72
C VAL A 312 16.19 -10.29 -18.32
N VAL A 313 15.98 -11.15 -17.31
CA VAL A 313 16.46 -10.92 -15.94
C VAL A 313 17.98 -10.85 -15.91
N GLU A 314 18.66 -11.79 -16.57
CA GLU A 314 20.12 -11.79 -16.70
C GLU A 314 20.64 -10.53 -17.40
N GLY A 315 19.94 -10.07 -18.45
CA GLY A 315 20.24 -8.83 -19.15
C GLY A 315 20.14 -7.60 -18.23
N ILE A 316 19.07 -7.51 -17.44
CA ILE A 316 18.92 -6.45 -16.43
C ILE A 316 20.04 -6.52 -15.39
N ASP A 317 20.36 -7.71 -14.87
CA ASP A 317 21.40 -7.90 -13.85
C ASP A 317 22.80 -7.59 -14.39
N ALA A 318 23.07 -7.92 -15.65
CA ALA A 318 24.32 -7.55 -16.32
C ALA A 318 24.41 -6.03 -16.51
N TYR A 319 23.32 -5.37 -16.90
CA TYR A 319 23.26 -3.91 -17.01
C TYR A 319 23.52 -3.24 -15.66
N VAL A 320 22.81 -3.65 -14.61
CA VAL A 320 22.96 -3.09 -13.26
C VAL A 320 24.37 -3.28 -12.74
N ARG A 321 25.02 -4.43 -12.99
CA ARG A 321 26.42 -4.67 -12.60
C ARG A 321 27.41 -3.71 -13.27
N ARG A 322 27.14 -3.25 -14.49
CA ARG A 322 28.00 -2.33 -15.26
C ARG A 322 27.81 -0.85 -14.88
N LEU A 323 26.75 -0.52 -14.14
CA LEU A 323 26.51 0.86 -13.71
C LEU A 323 27.61 1.34 -12.76
N PRO A 324 27.91 2.66 -12.76
CA PRO A 324 28.77 3.27 -11.74
C PRO A 324 28.24 3.00 -10.34
N GLU A 325 29.14 2.89 -9.35
CA GLU A 325 28.78 2.50 -7.99
C GLU A 325 27.68 3.38 -7.37
N ALA A 326 27.76 4.70 -7.56
CA ALA A 326 26.75 5.63 -7.08
C ALA A 326 25.35 5.36 -7.67
N ALA A 327 25.28 4.97 -8.95
CA ALA A 327 24.01 4.65 -9.61
C ALA A 327 23.46 3.28 -9.14
N ARG A 328 24.34 2.30 -8.87
CA ARG A 328 23.94 1.00 -8.30
C ARG A 328 23.34 1.16 -6.91
N ILE A 329 24.00 1.93 -6.04
CA ILE A 329 23.51 2.20 -4.68
C ILE A 329 22.13 2.88 -4.75
N SER A 330 22.00 3.94 -5.55
CA SER A 330 20.73 4.66 -5.68
C SER A 330 19.58 3.79 -6.20
N LEU A 331 19.85 2.89 -7.16
CA LEU A 331 18.85 1.96 -7.66
C LEU A 331 18.41 0.96 -6.58
N SER A 332 19.36 0.39 -5.85
CA SER A 332 19.09 -0.57 -4.77
C SER A 332 18.27 0.06 -3.64
N GLU A 333 18.62 1.27 -3.19
CA GLU A 333 17.89 2.00 -2.15
C GLU A 333 16.42 2.23 -2.53
N VAL A 334 16.16 2.57 -3.80
CA VAL A 334 14.80 2.79 -4.30
C VAL A 334 14.02 1.49 -4.38
N LEU A 335 14.63 0.41 -4.90
CA LEU A 335 14.00 -0.90 -4.95
C LEU A 335 13.65 -1.39 -3.55
N GLU A 336 14.56 -1.22 -2.59
CA GLU A 336 14.33 -1.56 -1.19
C GLU A 336 13.22 -0.72 -0.57
N THR A 337 13.21 0.59 -0.81
CA THR A 337 12.14 1.51 -0.34
C THR A 337 10.78 1.09 -0.91
N LEU A 338 10.70 0.81 -2.22
CA LEU A 338 9.47 0.36 -2.86
C LEU A 338 9.02 -1.00 -2.31
N ALA A 339 9.95 -1.92 -2.08
CA ALA A 339 9.67 -3.22 -1.47
C ALA A 339 9.19 -3.08 -0.02
N GLU A 340 9.80 -2.20 0.77
CA GLU A 340 9.40 -1.90 2.14
C GLU A 340 8.00 -1.28 2.19
N VAL A 341 7.70 -0.33 1.31
CA VAL A 341 6.38 0.28 1.19
C VAL A 341 5.33 -0.79 0.85
N ARG A 342 5.62 -1.69 -0.11
CA ARG A 342 4.74 -2.82 -0.44
C ARG A 342 4.50 -3.72 0.77
N ARG A 343 5.58 -4.15 1.45
CA ARG A 343 5.48 -4.97 2.67
C ARG A 343 4.60 -4.29 3.73
N ARG A 344 4.79 -2.98 3.96
CA ARG A 344 4.01 -2.22 4.96
C ARG A 344 2.56 -1.99 4.55
N ALA A 345 2.25 -1.99 3.25
CA ALA A 345 0.89 -1.84 2.75
C ALA A 345 0.05 -3.10 3.03
N THR A 346 0.64 -4.28 2.89
CA THR A 346 -0.03 -5.58 3.05
C THR A 346 0.21 -6.24 4.41
N ALA A 347 1.14 -5.71 5.22
CA ALA A 347 1.50 -6.32 6.49
C ALA A 347 0.33 -6.35 7.49
N PRO A 348 0.05 -7.54 8.07
CA PRO A 348 -0.82 -7.61 9.21
C PRO A 348 -0.23 -6.82 10.38
N ARG A 349 -1.09 -6.12 11.14
CA ARG A 349 -0.70 -5.45 12.38
C ARG A 349 -1.61 -5.87 13.51
N MET A 350 -1.04 -6.63 14.43
CA MET A 350 -1.70 -7.05 15.65
C MET A 350 -1.50 -6.01 16.76
N LEU A 351 -2.57 -5.73 17.51
CA LEU A 351 -2.51 -4.97 18.75
C LEU A 351 -2.96 -5.89 19.89
N ASP A 352 -2.03 -6.27 20.77
CA ASP A 352 -2.37 -7.06 21.95
C ASP A 352 -2.86 -6.15 23.09
N LEU A 353 -4.16 -6.26 23.42
CA LEU A 353 -4.77 -5.59 24.56
C LEU A 353 -4.89 -6.51 25.79
N ARG A 354 -4.61 -7.81 25.66
CA ARG A 354 -4.81 -8.79 26.74
C ARG A 354 -3.84 -8.57 27.89
N GLU A 355 -2.62 -8.14 27.58
CA GLU A 355 -1.62 -7.76 28.59
C GLU A 355 -2.07 -6.56 29.44
N LEU A 356 -2.94 -5.69 28.92
CA LEU A 356 -3.52 -4.59 29.69
C LEU A 356 -4.66 -5.06 30.61
N LEU A 357 -5.37 -6.14 30.25
CA LEU A 357 -6.42 -6.73 31.09
C LEU A 357 -5.86 -7.44 32.33
N LYS A 358 -4.74 -8.15 32.19
CA LYS A 358 -4.11 -8.87 33.32
C LYS A 358 -3.59 -7.96 34.44
N ARG A 359 -3.36 -6.67 34.14
CA ARG A 359 -2.89 -5.69 35.13
C ARG A 359 -4.03 -5.21 36.03
N ASP A 360 -5.23 -5.04 35.47
CA ASP A 360 -6.43 -4.62 36.22
C ASP A 360 -7.02 -5.77 37.07
N GLU A 361 -6.66 -7.03 36.82
CA GLU A 361 -7.09 -8.18 37.64
C GLU A 361 -6.16 -8.45 38.84
N ASN A 362 -4.97 -7.83 38.88
CA ASN A 362 -3.96 -8.00 39.92
C ASN A 362 -3.74 -6.74 40.80
N GLU A 363 -4.50 -5.67 40.54
CA GLU A 363 -4.66 -4.49 41.41
C GLU A 363 -6.06 -4.52 42.04
#